data_AF-A0A2M7G1P2-F1
#
_entry.id   AF-A0A2M7G1P2-F1
#
_cell.length_a   1.000
_cell.length_b   1.000
_cell.length_c   1.000
_cell.angle_alpha   90.00
_cell.angle_beta   90.00
_cell.angle_gamma   90.00
#
_symmetry.space_group_name_H-M   'P 1'
#
loop_
_entity.id
_entity.type
_entity.pdbx_description
1 polymer ?
#
loop_
_entity_poly.entity_id
_entity_poly.type
_entity_poly.pdbx_seq_one_letter_code
_entity_poly.pdbx_strand_id
1 'polypeptide(L)'
;MFQMKEIQLLQQQSSGFHSQRHDQAEEDFFFGLMCLDRFATTGYQDSDLLKEACRKFIQSIQSNGKDERPHLALAYLFALIEDYPTAQLYLASAEGLAIDHPMIAAIRKIIREIQKMSTDSLPEGPQADSAALSAEDLDYDALYDEVEDDIKRWVLEFSQHLNAHPSLRPDIIKNQRKTLEKLRETQDVINAKITRVEEEIDTTELVQALKPLEISQKRLEQALQTTVELQALQTEMHNTQSSVGQISQEAQQTEDAADIPVLEENIEVLLDHCDHFADQLDQYSERQLDLEILLKTYDRLVGALDDLRNLVDDTIERLKGKP
;
A
#
# COMPACT_ATOMS: atom_id res chain seq x y z
N MET A 1 29.79 23.17 -16.01
CA MET A 1 29.44 22.86 -17.44
C MET A 1 29.33 21.35 -17.77
N PHE A 2 29.78 20.43 -16.90
CA PHE A 2 29.59 18.97 -17.10
C PHE A 2 28.18 18.46 -16.75
N GLN A 3 27.43 19.15 -15.88
CA GLN A 3 26.16 18.66 -15.32
C GLN A 3 24.92 18.76 -16.23
N MET A 4 24.91 19.64 -17.25
CA MET A 4 23.74 19.78 -18.16
C MET A 4 23.57 18.59 -19.12
N LYS A 5 24.68 17.91 -19.46
CA LYS A 5 24.65 16.75 -20.37
C LYS A 5 24.10 15.50 -19.70
N GLU A 6 24.30 15.33 -18.39
CA GLU A 6 23.73 14.20 -17.63
C GLU A 6 22.21 14.31 -17.53
N ILE A 7 21.68 15.51 -17.28
CA ILE A 7 20.23 15.74 -17.21
C ILE A 7 19.55 15.50 -18.58
N GLN A 8 20.16 15.96 -19.68
CA GLN A 8 19.63 15.69 -21.02
C GLN A 8 19.68 14.20 -21.40
N LEU A 9 20.72 13.48 -20.95
CA LEU A 9 20.83 12.04 -21.17
C LEU A 9 19.73 11.29 -20.40
N LEU A 10 19.45 11.67 -19.15
CA LEU A 10 18.37 11.12 -18.33
C LEU A 10 16.99 11.37 -18.95
N GLN A 11 16.74 12.56 -19.48
CA GLN A 11 15.48 12.89 -20.17
C GLN A 11 15.30 12.12 -21.48
N GLN A 12 16.34 11.96 -22.30
CA GLN A 12 16.27 11.18 -23.54
C GLN A 12 16.06 9.69 -23.26
N GLN A 13 16.74 9.14 -22.27
CA GLN A 13 16.52 7.76 -21.81
C GLN A 13 15.07 7.55 -21.35
N SER A 14 14.52 8.47 -20.54
CA SER A 14 13.12 8.43 -20.08
C SER A 14 12.12 8.31 -21.24
N SER A 15 12.30 9.05 -22.34
CA SER A 15 11.34 9.05 -23.46
C SER A 15 11.23 7.71 -24.21
N GLY A 16 12.35 6.99 -24.40
CA GLY A 16 12.35 5.67 -25.04
C GLY A 16 11.74 4.58 -24.16
N PHE A 17 11.98 4.66 -22.85
CA PHE A 17 11.39 3.74 -21.88
C PHE A 17 9.86 3.86 -21.80
N HIS A 18 9.31 5.07 -22.02
CA HIS A 18 7.86 5.27 -21.98
C HIS A 18 7.11 4.53 -23.10
N SER A 19 7.64 4.50 -24.33
CA SER A 19 6.99 3.77 -25.44
C SER A 19 7.02 2.26 -25.23
N GLN A 20 8.19 1.72 -24.86
CA GLN A 20 8.34 0.28 -24.62
C GLN A 20 7.48 -0.21 -23.45
N ARG A 21 7.36 0.60 -22.38
CA ARG A 21 6.47 0.29 -21.26
C ARG A 21 5.00 0.28 -21.66
N HIS A 22 4.58 1.14 -22.59
CA HIS A 22 3.21 1.15 -23.06
C HIS A 22 2.88 -0.11 -23.89
N ASP A 23 3.74 -0.47 -24.84
CA ASP A 23 3.56 -1.68 -25.66
C ASP A 23 3.54 -2.94 -24.79
N GLN A 24 4.49 -3.05 -23.84
CA GLN A 24 4.53 -4.16 -22.89
C GLN A 24 3.27 -4.23 -22.02
N ALA A 25 2.78 -3.06 -21.55
CA ALA A 25 1.54 -3.01 -20.77
C ALA A 25 0.35 -3.55 -21.56
N GLU A 26 0.26 -3.24 -22.86
CA GLU A 26 -0.82 -3.69 -23.73
C GLU A 26 -0.74 -5.19 -24.02
N GLU A 27 0.45 -5.72 -24.27
CA GLU A 27 0.67 -7.16 -24.42
C GLU A 27 0.26 -7.94 -23.17
N ASP A 28 0.70 -7.48 -21.99
CA ASP A 28 0.37 -8.13 -20.72
C ASP A 28 -1.14 -8.04 -20.43
N PHE A 29 -1.79 -6.91 -20.73
CA PHE A 29 -3.24 -6.78 -20.60
C PHE A 29 -3.98 -7.79 -21.48
N PHE A 30 -3.60 -7.89 -22.76
CA PHE A 30 -4.26 -8.80 -23.70
C PHE A 30 -4.07 -10.27 -23.28
N PHE A 31 -2.86 -10.65 -22.86
CA PHE A 31 -2.60 -12.00 -22.39
C PHE A 31 -3.39 -12.32 -21.10
N GLY A 32 -3.54 -11.34 -20.20
CA GLY A 32 -4.41 -11.46 -19.04
C GLY A 32 -5.87 -11.75 -19.42
N LEU A 33 -6.41 -11.05 -20.42
CA LEU A 33 -7.75 -11.31 -20.97
C LEU A 33 -7.87 -12.71 -21.56
N MET A 34 -6.87 -13.17 -22.30
CA MET A 34 -6.87 -14.54 -22.85
C MET A 34 -6.89 -15.62 -21.76
N CYS A 35 -6.17 -15.40 -20.66
CA CYS A 35 -6.17 -16.31 -19.52
C CYS A 35 -7.54 -16.33 -18.82
N LEU A 36 -8.15 -15.14 -18.65
CA LEU A 36 -9.48 -15.02 -18.04
C LEU A 36 -10.58 -15.66 -18.90
N ASP A 37 -10.54 -15.47 -20.22
CA ASP A 37 -11.48 -16.11 -21.15
C ASP A 37 -11.35 -17.65 -21.06
N ARG A 38 -10.12 -18.16 -21.08
CA ARG A 38 -9.87 -19.61 -20.87
C ARG A 38 -10.37 -20.11 -19.53
N PHE A 39 -10.14 -19.36 -18.45
CA PHE A 39 -10.64 -19.69 -17.12
C PHE A 39 -12.19 -19.78 -17.10
N ALA A 40 -12.88 -18.89 -17.82
CA ALA A 40 -14.32 -18.98 -17.97
C ALA A 40 -14.74 -20.22 -18.79
N THR A 41 -14.03 -20.55 -19.88
CA THR A 41 -14.34 -21.75 -20.68
C THR A 41 -14.12 -23.07 -19.94
N THR A 42 -13.23 -23.10 -18.93
CA THR A 42 -13.03 -24.26 -18.05
C THR A 42 -14.02 -24.31 -16.88
N GLY A 43 -15.03 -23.43 -16.87
CA GLY A 43 -16.02 -23.37 -15.81
C GLY A 43 -15.43 -22.91 -14.48
N TYR A 44 -14.43 -22.04 -14.52
CA TYR A 44 -13.79 -21.44 -13.33
C TYR A 44 -13.06 -22.43 -12.41
N GLN A 45 -12.63 -23.59 -12.94
CA GLN A 45 -11.98 -24.64 -12.14
C GLN A 45 -10.45 -24.53 -12.11
N ASP A 46 -9.85 -23.89 -13.11
CA ASP A 46 -8.40 -23.85 -13.26
C ASP A 46 -7.78 -22.65 -12.52
N SER A 47 -7.35 -22.87 -11.28
CA SER A 47 -6.75 -21.82 -10.45
C SER A 47 -5.46 -21.23 -11.01
N ASP A 48 -4.76 -21.94 -11.90
CA ASP A 48 -3.49 -21.46 -12.45
C ASP A 48 -3.72 -20.45 -13.57
N LEU A 49 -4.78 -20.63 -14.39
CA LEU A 49 -5.22 -19.60 -15.34
C LEU A 49 -5.64 -18.31 -14.64
N LEU A 50 -6.32 -18.42 -13.48
CA LEU A 50 -6.70 -17.27 -12.68
C LEU A 50 -5.48 -16.50 -12.16
N LYS A 51 -4.50 -17.21 -11.58
CA LYS A 51 -3.24 -16.61 -11.09
C LYS A 51 -2.47 -15.95 -12.24
N GLU A 52 -2.43 -16.58 -13.40
CA GLU A 52 -1.76 -16.04 -14.58
C GLU A 52 -2.43 -14.76 -15.07
N ALA A 53 -3.76 -14.74 -15.14
CA ALA A 53 -4.52 -13.54 -15.48
C ALA A 53 -4.23 -12.40 -14.50
N CYS A 54 -4.29 -12.67 -13.18
CA CYS A 54 -3.96 -11.68 -12.15
C CYS A 54 -2.53 -11.13 -12.33
N ARG A 55 -1.55 -12.02 -12.48
CA ARG A 55 -0.15 -11.64 -12.67
C ARG A 55 0.01 -10.71 -13.86
N LYS A 56 -0.68 -11.00 -14.96
CA LYS A 56 -0.60 -10.26 -16.22
C LYS A 56 -1.27 -8.90 -16.13
N PHE A 57 -2.43 -8.80 -15.48
CA PHE A 57 -3.02 -7.49 -15.20
C PHE A 57 -2.15 -6.63 -14.27
N ILE A 58 -1.54 -7.23 -13.25
CA ILE A 58 -0.60 -6.51 -12.36
C ILE A 58 0.62 -6.00 -13.14
N GLN A 59 1.22 -6.84 -14.00
CA GLN A 59 2.34 -6.45 -14.86
C GLN A 59 1.97 -5.31 -15.81
N SER A 60 0.74 -5.33 -16.33
CA SER A 60 0.20 -4.24 -17.15
C SER A 60 0.08 -2.93 -16.37
N ILE A 61 -0.45 -2.96 -15.15
CA ILE A 61 -0.53 -1.78 -14.25
C ILE A 61 0.86 -1.23 -13.93
N GLN A 62 1.81 -2.11 -13.60
CA GLN A 62 3.20 -1.72 -13.31
C GLN A 62 3.85 -1.04 -14.51
N SER A 63 3.56 -1.51 -15.71
CA SER A 63 4.10 -0.96 -16.95
C SER A 63 3.44 0.37 -17.31
N ASN A 64 2.11 0.48 -17.17
CA ASN A 64 1.34 1.68 -17.45
C ASN A 64 0.19 1.91 -16.44
N GLY A 65 0.50 2.54 -15.30
CA GLY A 65 -0.47 2.77 -14.22
C GLY A 65 -1.59 3.77 -14.56
N LYS A 66 -1.54 4.42 -15.72
CA LYS A 66 -2.61 5.34 -16.18
C LYS A 66 -3.75 4.65 -16.90
N ASP A 67 -3.61 3.36 -17.22
CA ASP A 67 -4.63 2.57 -17.88
C ASP A 67 -5.63 2.00 -16.87
N GLU A 68 -6.91 2.34 -17.02
CA GLU A 68 -7.98 1.85 -16.15
C GLU A 68 -8.37 0.40 -16.43
N ARG A 69 -8.10 -0.13 -17.64
CA ARG A 69 -8.63 -1.43 -18.08
C ARG A 69 -8.12 -2.60 -17.23
N PRO A 70 -6.82 -2.71 -16.90
CA PRO A 70 -6.32 -3.78 -16.03
C PRO A 70 -6.90 -3.70 -14.61
N HIS A 71 -7.12 -2.49 -14.09
CA HIS A 71 -7.77 -2.27 -12.78
C HIS A 71 -9.21 -2.78 -12.80
N LEU A 72 -9.98 -2.49 -13.85
CA LEU A 72 -11.34 -3.00 -14.01
C LEU A 72 -11.38 -4.53 -14.14
N ALA A 73 -10.42 -5.11 -14.87
CA ALA A 73 -10.33 -6.57 -15.03
C ALA A 73 -10.03 -7.26 -13.69
N LEU A 74 -9.11 -6.72 -12.88
CA LEU A 74 -8.85 -7.22 -11.53
C LEU A 74 -10.05 -7.04 -10.62
N ALA A 75 -10.71 -5.88 -10.64
CA ALA A 75 -11.92 -5.65 -9.85
C ALA A 75 -13.01 -6.68 -10.15
N TYR A 76 -13.22 -7.00 -11.43
CA TYR A 76 -14.16 -8.04 -11.85
C TYR A 76 -13.73 -9.44 -11.39
N LEU A 77 -12.45 -9.79 -11.57
CA LEU A 77 -11.89 -11.08 -11.20
C LEU A 77 -11.99 -11.32 -9.68
N PHE A 78 -11.63 -10.34 -8.86
CA PHE A 78 -11.76 -10.43 -7.40
C PHE A 78 -13.22 -10.52 -6.96
N ALA A 79 -14.14 -9.83 -7.65
CA ALA A 79 -15.57 -9.97 -7.39
C ALA A 79 -16.10 -11.38 -7.72
N LEU A 80 -15.56 -12.05 -8.75
CA LEU A 80 -15.92 -13.43 -9.11
C LEU A 80 -15.49 -14.45 -8.06
N ILE A 81 -14.35 -14.24 -7.40
CA ILE A 81 -13.85 -15.11 -6.32
C ILE A 81 -14.28 -14.63 -4.92
N GLU A 82 -15.28 -13.75 -4.87
CA GLU A 82 -15.89 -13.23 -3.64
C GLU A 82 -14.94 -12.43 -2.72
N ASP A 83 -13.77 -12.00 -3.23
CA ASP A 83 -12.88 -11.06 -2.55
C ASP A 83 -13.31 -9.62 -2.85
N TYR A 84 -14.46 -9.24 -2.29
CA TYR A 84 -15.03 -7.90 -2.51
C TYR A 84 -14.16 -6.75 -2.03
N PRO A 85 -13.41 -6.87 -0.91
CA PRO A 85 -12.54 -5.78 -0.47
C PRO A 85 -11.43 -5.50 -1.47
N THR A 86 -10.76 -6.52 -2.00
CA THR A 86 -9.77 -6.34 -3.06
C THR A 86 -10.42 -5.84 -4.35
N ALA A 87 -11.61 -6.35 -4.69
CA ALA A 87 -12.35 -5.87 -5.86
C ALA A 87 -12.66 -4.36 -5.78
N GLN A 88 -13.11 -3.88 -4.61
CA GLN A 88 -13.39 -2.46 -4.37
C GLN A 88 -12.12 -1.61 -4.44
N LEU A 89 -10.98 -2.11 -3.98
CA LEU A 89 -9.69 -1.41 -4.09
C LEU A 89 -9.36 -1.11 -5.56
N TYR A 90 -9.37 -2.14 -6.41
CA TYR A 90 -9.08 -1.96 -7.83
C TYR A 90 -10.14 -1.11 -8.55
N LEU A 91 -11.41 -1.22 -8.14
CA LEU A 91 -12.49 -0.40 -8.69
C LEU A 91 -12.30 1.09 -8.36
N ALA A 92 -11.84 1.42 -7.15
CA ALA A 92 -11.54 2.79 -6.75
C ALA A 92 -10.36 3.36 -7.54
N SER A 93 -9.31 2.56 -7.79
CA SER A 93 -8.20 2.95 -8.66
C SER A 93 -8.67 3.24 -10.09
N ALA A 94 -9.54 2.39 -10.66
CA ALA A 94 -10.11 2.62 -11.98
C ALA A 94 -10.97 3.91 -12.04
N GLU A 95 -11.75 4.21 -11.00
CA GLU A 95 -12.57 5.42 -10.92
C GLU A 95 -11.75 6.71 -10.85
N GLY A 96 -10.58 6.66 -10.21
CA GLY A 96 -9.62 7.77 -10.20
C GLY A 96 -9.03 8.08 -11.57
N LEU A 97 -8.96 7.08 -12.46
CA LEU A 97 -8.44 7.22 -13.82
C LEU A 97 -9.53 7.62 -14.83
N ALA A 98 -10.72 7.01 -14.74
CA ALA A 98 -11.82 7.22 -15.68
C ALA A 98 -13.19 7.30 -14.97
N ILE A 99 -13.58 8.49 -14.52
CA ILE A 99 -14.77 8.74 -13.69
C ILE A 99 -16.07 8.18 -14.31
N ASP A 100 -16.25 8.33 -15.62
CA ASP A 100 -17.51 7.97 -16.32
C ASP A 100 -17.45 6.63 -17.06
N HIS A 101 -16.52 5.72 -16.69
CA HIS A 101 -16.42 4.43 -17.37
C HIS A 101 -17.61 3.49 -17.03
N PRO A 102 -18.38 2.98 -18.02
CA PRO A 102 -19.63 2.24 -17.78
C PRO A 102 -19.45 0.95 -16.97
N MET A 103 -18.30 0.27 -17.10
CA MET A 103 -17.99 -0.95 -16.34
C MET A 103 -17.86 -0.70 -14.83
N ILE A 104 -17.49 0.51 -14.40
CA ILE A 104 -17.36 0.84 -12.98
C ILE A 104 -18.71 0.67 -12.28
N ALA A 105 -19.76 1.25 -12.88
CA ALA A 105 -21.12 1.16 -12.35
C ALA A 105 -21.63 -0.29 -12.35
N ALA A 106 -21.30 -1.08 -13.38
CA ALA A 106 -21.70 -2.47 -13.50
C ALA A 106 -21.07 -3.35 -12.41
N ILE A 107 -19.74 -3.28 -12.23
CA ILE A 107 -19.03 -4.05 -11.21
C ILE A 107 -19.49 -3.63 -9.81
N ARG A 108 -19.65 -2.33 -9.57
CA ARG A 108 -20.18 -1.80 -8.29
C ARG A 108 -21.55 -2.37 -7.95
N LYS A 109 -22.43 -2.51 -8.96
CA LYS A 109 -23.75 -3.09 -8.77
C LYS A 109 -23.65 -4.56 -8.37
N ILE A 110 -22.81 -5.35 -9.06
CA ILE A 110 -22.57 -6.77 -8.75
C ILE A 110 -22.07 -6.92 -7.31
N ILE A 111 -21.03 -6.19 -6.92
CA ILE A 111 -20.47 -6.24 -5.56
C ILE A 111 -21.54 -5.93 -4.51
N ARG A 112 -22.36 -4.89 -4.73
CA ARG A 112 -23.43 -4.51 -3.79
C ARG A 112 -24.54 -5.55 -3.70
N GLU A 113 -24.92 -6.16 -4.81
CA GLU A 113 -25.96 -7.19 -4.83
C GLU A 113 -25.50 -8.42 -4.04
N ILE A 114 -24.25 -8.84 -4.21
CA ILE A 114 -23.74 -10.00 -3.48
C ILE A 114 -23.52 -9.64 -2.00
N GLN A 115 -22.96 -8.47 -1.69
CA GLN A 115 -22.79 -8.04 -0.30
C GLN A 115 -24.11 -7.98 0.47
N LYS A 116 -25.21 -7.53 -0.17
CA LYS A 116 -26.54 -7.55 0.44
C LYS A 116 -27.03 -8.95 0.77
N MET A 117 -26.65 -9.96 -0.02
CA MET A 117 -26.97 -11.35 0.27
C MET A 117 -26.17 -11.89 1.46
N SER A 118 -24.97 -11.34 1.71
CA SER A 118 -24.10 -11.75 2.82
C SER A 118 -24.32 -10.98 4.13
N THR A 119 -24.82 -9.73 4.08
CA THR A 119 -24.87 -8.83 5.26
C THR A 119 -26.06 -9.05 6.19
N ASP A 120 -27.06 -9.85 5.82
CA ASP A 120 -28.16 -10.23 6.72
C ASP A 120 -27.71 -11.19 7.86
N SER A 121 -26.41 -11.46 7.97
CA SER A 121 -25.82 -12.38 8.95
C SER A 121 -24.43 -11.96 9.45
N LEU A 122 -24.18 -10.66 9.66
CA LEU A 122 -22.99 -10.25 10.43
C LEU A 122 -23.21 -10.59 11.92
N PRO A 123 -22.40 -11.48 12.52
CA PRO A 123 -22.52 -11.79 13.93
C PRO A 123 -22.10 -10.58 14.77
N GLU A 124 -22.85 -10.28 15.82
CA GLU A 124 -22.35 -9.44 16.89
C GLU A 124 -21.02 -10.03 17.39
N GLY A 125 -20.04 -9.18 17.69
CA GLY A 125 -18.72 -9.62 18.16
C GLY A 125 -18.84 -10.60 19.35
N PRO A 126 -17.78 -11.36 19.67
CA PRO A 126 -17.86 -12.40 20.69
C PRO A 126 -18.30 -11.71 21.97
N GLN A 127 -19.56 -11.89 22.36
CA GLN A 127 -20.04 -11.30 23.59
C GLN A 127 -19.30 -12.03 24.68
N ALA A 128 -18.55 -11.28 25.49
CA ALA A 128 -17.96 -11.78 26.71
C ALA A 128 -19.08 -12.04 27.73
N ASP A 129 -20.03 -12.89 27.38
CA ASP A 129 -20.97 -13.49 28.32
C ASP A 129 -20.15 -14.50 29.14
N SER A 130 -19.32 -13.94 30.03
CA SER A 130 -18.76 -14.64 31.16
C SER A 130 -19.89 -14.90 32.15
N ALA A 131 -20.84 -15.75 31.75
CA ALA A 131 -21.67 -16.45 32.68
C ALA A 131 -20.71 -17.24 33.57
N ALA A 132 -20.71 -16.92 34.86
CA ALA A 132 -20.05 -17.68 35.91
C ALA A 132 -20.75 -19.04 36.06
N LEU A 133 -20.67 -19.87 35.01
CA LEU A 133 -21.07 -21.26 35.05
C LEU A 133 -20.11 -21.96 36.00
N SER A 134 -20.67 -22.56 37.04
CA SER A 134 -19.94 -23.40 37.98
C SER A 134 -19.20 -24.49 37.21
N ALA A 135 -17.91 -24.69 37.53
CA ALA A 135 -17.02 -25.65 36.88
C ALA A 135 -17.54 -27.11 36.85
N GLU A 136 -18.59 -27.42 37.60
CA GLU A 136 -19.11 -28.77 37.79
C GLU A 136 -20.06 -29.25 36.66
N ASP A 137 -20.51 -28.37 35.75
CA ASP A 137 -21.47 -28.71 34.67
C ASP A 137 -21.03 -28.27 33.25
N LEU A 138 -19.74 -27.99 33.02
CA LEU A 138 -19.25 -27.60 31.69
C LEU A 138 -19.10 -28.82 30.76
N ASP A 139 -19.83 -28.80 29.65
CA ASP A 139 -19.66 -29.74 28.54
C ASP A 139 -18.44 -29.32 27.70
N TYR A 140 -17.29 -29.93 27.97
CA TYR A 140 -16.02 -29.60 27.31
C TYR A 140 -16.03 -29.91 25.80
N ASP A 141 -16.79 -30.91 25.35
CA ASP A 141 -16.93 -31.24 23.93
C ASP A 141 -17.70 -30.13 23.20
N ALA A 142 -18.81 -29.66 23.79
CA ALA A 142 -19.56 -28.54 23.23
C ALA A 142 -18.74 -27.23 23.20
N LEU A 143 -17.93 -26.99 24.23
CA LEU A 143 -17.04 -25.83 24.26
C LEU A 143 -15.93 -25.94 23.19
N TYR A 144 -15.39 -27.14 22.96
CA TYR A 144 -14.42 -27.38 21.89
C TYR A 144 -15.00 -27.01 20.51
N ASP A 145 -16.20 -27.52 20.20
CA ASP A 145 -16.88 -27.24 18.93
C ASP A 145 -17.17 -25.74 18.76
N GLU A 146 -17.61 -25.06 19.82
CA GLU A 146 -17.83 -23.60 19.82
C GLU A 146 -16.54 -22.83 19.49
N VAL A 147 -15.42 -23.21 20.11
CA VAL A 147 -14.12 -22.59 19.86
C VAL A 147 -13.65 -22.83 18.44
N GLU A 148 -13.83 -24.04 17.92
CA GLU A 148 -13.47 -24.38 16.55
C GLU A 148 -14.26 -23.54 15.53
N ASP A 149 -15.57 -23.41 15.74
CA ASP A 149 -16.46 -22.60 14.90
C ASP A 149 -16.14 -21.11 14.98
N ASP A 150 -15.82 -20.60 16.18
CA ASP A 150 -15.37 -19.23 16.36
C ASP A 150 -14.06 -18.99 15.58
N ILE A 151 -13.06 -19.88 15.69
CA ILE A 151 -11.81 -19.76 14.94
C ILE A 151 -12.09 -19.73 13.43
N LYS A 152 -12.88 -20.69 12.90
CA LYS A 152 -13.21 -20.75 11.47
C LYS A 152 -13.88 -19.45 10.99
N ARG A 153 -14.83 -18.93 11.78
CA ARG A 153 -15.56 -17.70 11.49
C ARG A 153 -14.61 -16.49 11.44
N TRP A 154 -13.75 -16.35 12.43
CA TRP A 154 -12.80 -15.23 12.49
C TRP A 154 -11.71 -15.32 11.42
N VAL A 155 -11.22 -16.53 11.13
CA VAL A 155 -10.28 -16.74 10.02
C VAL A 155 -10.91 -16.28 8.70
N LEU A 156 -12.17 -16.62 8.46
CA LEU A 156 -12.88 -16.16 7.26
C LEU A 156 -13.03 -14.64 7.24
N GLU A 157 -13.53 -14.03 8.32
CA GLU A 157 -13.74 -12.58 8.41
C GLU A 157 -12.44 -11.80 8.16
N PHE A 158 -11.36 -12.17 8.84
CA PHE A 158 -10.08 -11.49 8.66
C PHE A 158 -9.48 -11.80 7.29
N SER A 159 -9.59 -13.03 6.75
CA SER A 159 -9.05 -13.32 5.42
C SER A 159 -9.67 -12.47 4.31
N GLN A 160 -10.95 -12.10 4.45
CA GLN A 160 -11.65 -11.27 3.46
C GLN A 160 -11.33 -9.78 3.63
N HIS A 161 -11.25 -9.29 4.87
CA HIS A 161 -11.21 -7.84 5.13
C HIS A 161 -9.83 -7.28 5.53
N LEU A 162 -8.79 -8.11 5.56
CA LEU A 162 -7.46 -7.69 5.99
C LEU A 162 -6.73 -6.86 4.93
N ASN A 163 -6.73 -5.54 5.08
CA ASN A 163 -5.82 -4.67 4.34
C ASN A 163 -4.50 -4.51 5.10
N ALA A 164 -3.54 -5.40 4.85
CA ALA A 164 -2.20 -5.36 5.45
C ALA A 164 -1.14 -4.70 4.55
N HIS A 165 -1.51 -3.69 3.77
CA HIS A 165 -0.55 -2.92 2.96
C HIS A 165 -0.11 -1.63 3.66
N PRO A 166 1.20 -1.30 3.71
CA PRO A 166 1.66 -0.01 4.22
C PRO A 166 0.99 1.15 3.47
N SER A 167 0.60 2.22 4.16
CA SER A 167 -0.04 3.37 3.52
C SER A 167 0.19 4.65 4.29
N LEU A 168 0.45 5.75 3.58
CA LEU A 168 0.53 7.10 4.17
C LEU A 168 -0.85 7.76 4.37
N ARG A 169 -1.95 7.09 3.99
CA ARG A 169 -3.32 7.63 4.08
C ARG A 169 -3.88 7.49 5.51
N PRO A 170 -4.23 8.59 6.21
CA PRO A 170 -4.61 8.54 7.64
C PRO A 170 -5.82 7.66 7.97
N ASP A 171 -6.81 7.60 7.08
CA ASP A 171 -8.01 6.77 7.20
C ASP A 171 -7.68 5.28 7.18
N ILE A 172 -6.79 4.85 6.29
CA ILE A 172 -6.33 3.46 6.21
C ILE A 172 -5.52 3.08 7.45
N ILE A 173 -4.60 3.94 7.89
CA ILE A 173 -3.80 3.71 9.10
C ILE A 173 -4.71 3.53 10.32
N LYS A 174 -5.73 4.40 10.45
CA LYS A 174 -6.71 4.30 11.53
C LYS A 174 -7.48 2.97 11.48
N ASN A 175 -7.91 2.56 10.29
CA ASN A 175 -8.61 1.29 10.10
C ASN A 175 -7.72 0.07 10.43
N GLN A 176 -6.47 0.08 10.00
CA GLN A 176 -5.48 -0.97 10.29
C GLN A 176 -5.24 -1.12 11.79
N ARG A 177 -5.08 0.01 12.52
CA ARG A 177 -4.92 -0.01 13.98
C ARG A 177 -6.14 -0.61 14.68
N LYS A 178 -7.34 -0.18 14.30
CA LYS A 178 -8.60 -0.73 14.84
C LYS A 178 -8.74 -2.23 14.55
N THR A 179 -8.36 -2.65 13.35
CA THR A 179 -8.40 -4.05 12.93
C THR A 179 -7.41 -4.88 13.74
N LEU A 180 -6.20 -4.37 13.97
CA LEU A 180 -5.18 -5.02 14.80
C LEU A 180 -5.64 -5.15 16.26
N GLU A 181 -6.26 -4.11 16.81
CA GLU A 181 -6.83 -4.14 18.16
C GLU A 181 -7.93 -5.20 18.29
N LYS A 182 -8.91 -5.18 17.36
CA LYS A 182 -9.98 -6.19 17.30
C LYS A 182 -9.42 -7.62 17.20
N LEU A 183 -8.39 -7.81 16.38
CA LEU A 183 -7.76 -9.12 16.17
C LEU A 183 -7.10 -9.63 17.46
N ARG A 184 -6.39 -8.75 18.19
CA ARG A 184 -5.77 -9.09 19.48
C ARG A 184 -6.81 -9.46 20.53
N GLU A 185 -7.86 -8.64 20.67
CA GLU A 185 -8.98 -8.94 21.58
C GLU A 185 -9.63 -10.29 21.27
N THR A 186 -9.83 -10.58 19.97
CA THR A 186 -10.39 -11.85 19.52
C THR A 186 -9.48 -13.03 19.85
N GLN A 187 -8.18 -12.91 19.60
CA GLN A 187 -7.20 -13.93 19.94
C GLN A 187 -7.11 -14.16 21.44
N ASP A 188 -7.15 -13.10 22.26
CA ASP A 188 -7.12 -13.22 23.72
C ASP A 188 -8.35 -13.98 24.24
N VAL A 189 -9.54 -13.69 23.70
CA VAL A 189 -10.78 -14.42 24.03
C VAL A 189 -10.68 -15.89 23.61
N ILE A 190 -10.26 -16.17 22.37
CA ILE A 190 -10.14 -17.54 21.88
C ILE A 190 -9.09 -18.31 22.68
N ASN A 191 -7.93 -17.73 22.96
CA ASN A 191 -6.90 -18.35 23.78
C ASN A 191 -7.41 -18.66 25.19
N ALA A 192 -8.17 -17.74 25.80
CA ALA A 192 -8.79 -18.00 27.10
C ALA A 192 -9.79 -19.17 27.05
N LYS A 193 -10.54 -19.34 25.95
CA LYS A 193 -11.41 -20.52 25.75
C LYS A 193 -10.59 -21.80 25.52
N ILE A 194 -9.53 -21.75 24.70
CA ILE A 194 -8.62 -22.88 24.46
C ILE A 194 -7.99 -23.36 25.77
N THR A 195 -7.48 -22.46 26.60
CA THR A 195 -6.89 -22.82 27.91
C THR A 195 -7.89 -23.53 28.83
N ARG A 196 -9.20 -23.20 28.75
CA ARG A 196 -10.23 -23.92 29.50
C ARG A 196 -10.46 -25.32 28.93
N VAL A 197 -10.55 -25.45 27.61
CA VAL A 197 -10.73 -26.75 26.94
C VAL A 197 -9.54 -27.69 27.18
N GLU A 198 -8.32 -27.13 27.27
CA GLU A 198 -7.07 -27.86 27.51
C GLU A 198 -7.03 -28.58 28.88
N GLU A 199 -7.93 -28.24 29.81
CA GLU A 199 -8.03 -28.95 31.10
C GLU A 199 -8.43 -30.43 30.92
N GLU A 200 -9.22 -30.76 29.89
CA GLU A 200 -9.78 -32.10 29.67
C GLU A 200 -9.50 -32.67 28.26
N ILE A 201 -9.31 -31.82 27.24
CA ILE A 201 -9.20 -32.22 25.83
C ILE A 201 -7.87 -31.72 25.23
N ASP A 202 -7.24 -32.52 24.36
CA ASP A 202 -6.07 -32.08 23.58
C ASP A 202 -6.46 -30.97 22.59
N THR A 203 -5.89 -29.77 22.77
CA THR A 203 -6.21 -28.58 21.97
C THR A 203 -5.24 -28.34 20.81
N THR A 204 -4.37 -29.29 20.49
CA THR A 204 -3.36 -29.14 19.41
C THR A 204 -3.97 -28.70 18.08
N GLU A 205 -5.14 -29.24 17.71
CA GLU A 205 -5.83 -28.88 16.46
C GLU A 205 -6.39 -27.45 16.50
N LEU A 206 -6.96 -27.00 17.63
CA LEU A 206 -7.44 -25.62 17.81
C LEU A 206 -6.28 -24.62 17.71
N VAL A 207 -5.13 -24.92 18.34
CA VAL A 207 -3.92 -24.10 18.25
C VAL A 207 -3.42 -24.03 16.80
N GLN A 208 -3.48 -25.12 16.04
CA GLN A 208 -3.13 -25.10 14.62
C GLN A 208 -4.11 -24.28 13.79
N ALA A 209 -5.41 -24.38 14.08
CA ALA A 209 -6.47 -23.62 13.41
C ALA A 209 -6.35 -22.10 13.69
N LEU A 210 -5.74 -21.70 14.81
CA LEU A 210 -5.53 -20.29 15.17
C LEU A 210 -4.39 -19.61 14.39
N LYS A 211 -3.42 -20.37 13.88
CA LYS A 211 -2.23 -19.83 13.17
C LYS A 211 -2.50 -18.80 12.07
N PRO A 212 -3.54 -18.95 11.22
CA PRO A 212 -3.85 -17.94 10.20
C PRO A 212 -4.17 -16.56 10.79
N LEU A 213 -4.78 -16.48 11.98
CA LEU A 213 -5.01 -15.22 12.67
C LEU A 213 -3.70 -14.60 13.17
N GLU A 214 -2.79 -15.39 13.73
CA GLU A 214 -1.46 -14.93 14.16
C GLU A 214 -0.64 -14.38 12.98
N ILE A 215 -0.69 -15.07 11.82
CA ILE A 215 -0.05 -14.61 10.59
C ILE A 215 -0.66 -13.27 10.15
N SER A 216 -1.98 -13.14 10.21
CA SER A 216 -2.69 -11.90 9.86
C SER A 216 -2.31 -10.74 10.77
N GLN A 217 -2.21 -10.99 12.07
CA GLN A 217 -1.75 -10.03 13.07
C GLN A 217 -0.32 -9.55 12.75
N LYS A 218 0.60 -10.48 12.55
CA LYS A 218 2.00 -10.17 12.24
C LYS A 218 2.12 -9.35 10.94
N ARG A 219 1.33 -9.66 9.92
CA ARG A 219 1.27 -8.89 8.67
C ARG A 219 0.80 -7.45 8.90
N LEU A 220 -0.25 -7.25 9.70
CA LEU A 220 -0.73 -5.90 10.06
C LEU A 220 0.31 -5.12 10.87
N GLU A 221 0.97 -5.76 11.84
CA GLU A 221 2.03 -5.14 12.63
C GLU A 221 3.20 -4.69 11.76
N GLN A 222 3.64 -5.55 10.83
CA GLN A 222 4.67 -5.22 9.85
C GLN A 222 4.24 -4.06 8.95
N ALA A 223 3.00 -4.07 8.44
CA ALA A 223 2.49 -3.01 7.59
C ALA A 223 2.43 -1.65 8.30
N LEU A 224 2.00 -1.64 9.56
CA LEU A 224 1.97 -0.44 10.40
C LEU A 224 3.38 0.05 10.74
N GLN A 225 4.32 -0.85 10.99
CA GLN A 225 5.72 -0.50 11.23
C GLN A 225 6.35 0.16 10.00
N THR A 226 6.21 -0.45 8.82
CA THR A 226 6.67 0.16 7.56
C THR A 226 5.97 1.49 7.27
N THR A 227 4.69 1.62 7.64
CA THR A 227 4.00 2.91 7.54
C THR A 227 4.66 4.00 8.39
N VAL A 228 5.10 3.69 9.61
CA VAL A 228 5.83 4.63 10.46
C VAL A 228 7.15 5.03 9.82
N GLU A 229 7.87 4.09 9.22
CA GLU A 229 9.12 4.37 8.49
C GLU A 229 8.89 5.32 7.30
N LEU A 230 7.83 5.09 6.52
CA LEU A 230 7.44 5.98 5.42
C LEU A 230 7.03 7.39 5.91
N GLN A 231 6.34 7.48 7.04
CA GLN A 231 5.97 8.77 7.65
C GLN A 231 7.18 9.54 8.15
N ALA A 232 8.17 8.85 8.71
CA ALA A 232 9.43 9.46 9.11
C ALA A 232 10.18 10.02 7.89
N LEU A 233 10.31 9.24 6.82
CA LEU A 233 10.91 9.69 5.57
C LEU A 233 10.19 10.91 4.97
N GLN A 234 8.86 10.89 4.96
CA GLN A 234 8.06 12.03 4.49
C GLN A 234 8.34 13.30 5.30
N THR A 235 8.46 13.16 6.64
CA THR A 235 8.76 14.27 7.54
C THR A 235 10.15 14.82 7.28
N GLU A 236 11.14 13.94 7.08
CA GLU A 236 12.51 14.30 6.76
C GLU A 236 12.59 15.09 5.45
N MET A 237 11.94 14.62 4.37
CA MET A 237 11.85 15.34 3.10
C MET A 237 11.23 16.74 3.27
N HIS A 238 10.20 16.87 4.09
CA HIS A 238 9.55 18.16 4.33
C HIS A 238 10.43 19.14 5.13
N ASN A 239 11.20 18.62 6.08
CA ASN A 239 12.19 19.40 6.81
C ASN A 239 13.30 19.89 5.87
N THR A 240 13.83 19.01 5.02
CA THR A 240 14.82 19.37 4.00
C THR A 240 14.27 20.42 3.03
N GLN A 241 13.01 20.28 2.60
CA GLN A 241 12.34 21.28 1.77
C GLN A 241 12.23 22.65 2.47
N SER A 242 11.98 22.64 3.77
CA SER A 242 11.94 23.87 4.58
C SER A 242 13.34 24.51 4.67
N SER A 243 14.40 23.72 4.83
CA SER A 243 15.79 24.18 4.79
C SER A 243 16.17 24.79 3.44
N VAL A 244 15.75 24.19 2.32
CA VAL A 244 15.92 24.78 0.98
C VAL A 244 15.31 26.17 0.91
N GLY A 245 14.09 26.34 1.46
CA GLY A 245 13.43 27.64 1.53
C GLY A 245 14.18 28.69 2.36
N GLN A 246 14.74 28.27 3.50
CA GLN A 246 15.56 29.15 4.36
C GLN A 246 16.85 29.59 3.65
N ILE A 247 17.58 28.63 3.06
CA ILE A 247 18.83 28.91 2.33
C ILE A 247 18.55 29.78 1.10
N SER A 248 17.41 29.59 0.43
CA SER A 248 16.99 30.45 -0.69
C SER A 248 16.77 31.89 -0.23
N GLN A 249 16.17 32.08 0.94
CA GLN A 249 15.99 33.42 1.51
C GLN A 249 17.33 34.06 1.89
N GLU A 250 18.25 33.29 2.48
CA GLU A 250 19.60 33.75 2.80
C GLU A 250 20.35 34.18 1.53
N ALA A 251 20.36 33.34 0.49
CA ALA A 251 21.01 33.62 -0.79
C ALA A 251 20.49 34.89 -1.48
N GLN A 252 19.20 35.21 -1.35
CA GLN A 252 18.63 36.47 -1.87
C GLN A 252 19.13 37.70 -1.10
N GLN A 253 19.33 37.55 0.21
CA GLN A 253 19.69 38.63 1.13
C GLN A 253 21.20 38.83 1.26
N THR A 254 22.01 37.85 0.86
CA THR A 254 23.47 37.93 0.89
C THR A 254 23.96 39.12 0.08
N GLU A 255 24.81 39.93 0.71
CA GLU A 255 25.55 41.04 0.09
C GLU A 255 27.07 40.82 0.11
N ASP A 256 27.55 39.85 0.90
CA ASP A 256 28.97 39.53 1.04
C ASP A 256 29.36 38.34 0.14
N ALA A 257 30.41 38.50 -0.65
CA ALA A 257 30.96 37.43 -1.48
C ALA A 257 31.60 36.30 -0.65
N ALA A 258 31.95 36.57 0.62
CA ALA A 258 32.50 35.57 1.53
C ALA A 258 31.46 34.51 1.96
N ASP A 259 30.17 34.78 1.82
CA ASP A 259 29.10 33.83 2.16
C ASP A 259 28.83 32.79 1.05
N ILE A 260 29.32 33.03 -0.18
CA ILE A 260 29.09 32.12 -1.32
C ILE A 260 29.57 30.69 -1.04
N PRO A 261 30.80 30.45 -0.53
CA PRO A 261 31.25 29.08 -0.25
C PRO A 261 30.37 28.36 0.78
N VAL A 262 29.77 29.10 1.73
CA VAL A 262 28.86 28.52 2.73
C VAL A 262 27.54 28.11 2.08
N LEU A 263 27.02 28.92 1.15
CA LEU A 263 25.82 28.55 0.37
C LEU A 263 26.09 27.33 -0.52
N GLU A 264 27.26 27.25 -1.14
CA GLU A 264 27.68 26.09 -1.93
C GLU A 264 27.77 24.81 -1.07
N GLU A 265 28.42 24.89 0.10
CA GLU A 265 28.50 23.77 1.06
C GLU A 265 27.11 23.32 1.53
N ASN A 266 26.20 24.27 1.83
CA ASN A 266 24.83 23.95 2.19
C ASN A 266 24.07 23.25 1.05
N ILE A 267 24.28 23.65 -0.20
CA ILE A 267 23.70 22.98 -1.37
C ILE A 267 24.25 21.55 -1.52
N GLU A 268 25.56 21.34 -1.29
CA GLU A 268 26.16 20.00 -1.33
C GLU A 268 25.51 19.06 -0.30
N VAL A 269 25.33 19.52 0.95
CA VAL A 269 24.64 18.75 1.99
C VAL A 269 23.19 18.41 1.59
N LEU A 270 22.49 19.36 0.98
CA LEU A 270 21.11 19.14 0.50
C LEU A 270 21.05 18.13 -0.66
N LEU A 271 22.05 18.12 -1.54
CA LEU A 271 22.18 17.13 -2.61
C LEU A 271 22.46 15.74 -2.04
N ASP A 272 23.35 15.61 -1.06
CA ASP A 272 23.61 14.35 -0.36
C ASP A 272 22.34 13.76 0.27
N HIS A 273 21.48 14.61 0.86
CA HIS A 273 20.17 14.16 1.35
C HIS A 273 19.24 13.70 0.23
N CYS A 274 19.25 14.37 -0.94
CA CYS A 274 18.42 13.97 -2.08
C CYS A 274 18.85 12.61 -2.65
N ASP A 275 20.15 12.33 -2.68
CA ASP A 275 20.69 11.02 -3.08
C ASP A 275 20.27 9.95 -2.07
N HIS A 276 20.38 10.24 -0.77
CA HIS A 276 19.91 9.33 0.28
C HIS A 276 18.42 9.00 0.17
N PHE A 277 17.58 10.01 -0.11
CA PHE A 277 16.14 9.80 -0.31
C PHE A 277 15.85 8.99 -1.58
N ALA A 278 16.59 9.21 -2.66
CA ALA A 278 16.45 8.42 -3.89
C ALA A 278 16.74 6.93 -3.61
N ASP A 279 17.84 6.63 -2.92
CA ASP A 279 18.20 5.25 -2.55
C ASP A 279 17.12 4.58 -1.70
N GLN A 280 16.54 5.30 -0.73
CA GLN A 280 15.46 4.78 0.11
C GLN A 280 14.17 4.55 -0.69
N LEU A 281 13.81 5.48 -1.58
CA LEU A 281 12.63 5.34 -2.44
C LEU A 281 12.78 4.14 -3.38
N ASP A 282 13.97 3.92 -3.93
CA ASP A 282 14.28 2.76 -4.76
C ASP A 282 14.14 1.45 -3.97
N GLN A 283 14.68 1.38 -2.75
CA GLN A 283 14.51 0.22 -1.87
C GLN A 283 13.04 -0.08 -1.55
N TYR A 284 12.22 0.94 -1.33
CA TYR A 284 10.79 0.75 -1.09
C TYR A 284 10.02 0.39 -2.38
N SER A 285 10.46 0.89 -3.53
CA SER A 285 9.92 0.58 -4.85
C SER A 285 10.15 -0.88 -5.22
N GLU A 286 11.35 -1.41 -4.93
CA GLU A 286 11.67 -2.84 -5.08
C GLU A 286 10.75 -3.75 -4.25
N ARG A 287 10.24 -3.25 -3.12
CA ARG A 287 9.27 -3.94 -2.25
C ARG A 287 7.82 -3.75 -2.71
N GLN A 288 7.61 -3.11 -3.86
CA GLN A 288 6.31 -2.87 -4.48
C GLN A 288 5.35 -2.05 -3.59
N LEU A 289 5.90 -1.10 -2.83
CA LEU A 289 5.09 -0.20 -2.02
C LEU A 289 4.49 0.92 -2.88
N ASP A 290 3.31 1.39 -2.49
CA ASP A 290 2.72 2.60 -3.07
C ASP A 290 3.45 3.84 -2.54
N LEU A 291 4.29 4.43 -3.41
CA LEU A 291 5.13 5.58 -3.11
C LEU A 291 4.64 6.88 -3.74
N GLU A 292 3.42 6.92 -4.31
CA GLU A 292 2.96 8.07 -5.10
C GLU A 292 3.05 9.40 -4.32
N ILE A 293 2.68 9.38 -3.04
CA ILE A 293 2.72 10.57 -2.17
C ILE A 293 4.17 11.02 -1.90
N LEU A 294 5.09 10.07 -1.70
CA LEU A 294 6.50 10.38 -1.42
C LEU A 294 7.22 10.88 -2.66
N LEU A 295 7.00 10.23 -3.81
CA LEU A 295 7.57 10.65 -5.10
C LEU A 295 7.16 12.09 -5.43
N LYS A 296 5.87 12.44 -5.27
CA LYS A 296 5.40 13.83 -5.43
C LYS A 296 6.07 14.82 -4.47
N THR A 297 6.42 14.38 -3.27
CA THR A 297 7.10 15.22 -2.27
C THR A 297 8.57 15.40 -2.65
N TYR A 298 9.23 14.32 -3.06
CA TYR A 298 10.60 14.32 -3.56
C TYR A 298 10.76 15.17 -4.83
N ASP A 299 9.88 15.03 -5.82
CA ASP A 299 9.91 15.85 -7.05
C ASP A 299 9.83 17.35 -6.76
N ARG A 300 9.00 17.75 -5.78
CA ARG A 300 8.91 19.14 -5.32
C ARG A 300 10.18 19.60 -4.62
N LEU A 301 10.80 18.74 -3.83
CA LEU A 301 12.07 19.03 -3.16
C LEU A 301 13.19 19.24 -4.20
N VAL A 302 13.33 18.33 -5.17
CA VAL A 302 14.32 18.43 -6.24
C VAL A 302 14.10 19.70 -7.07
N GLY A 303 12.86 20.03 -7.42
CA GLY A 303 12.54 21.27 -8.11
C GLY A 303 12.92 22.52 -7.31
N ALA A 304 12.60 22.56 -6.02
CA ALA A 304 12.99 23.67 -5.14
C ALA A 304 14.52 23.80 -5.00
N LEU A 305 15.24 22.70 -5.00
CA LEU A 305 16.70 22.69 -4.95
C LEU A 305 17.32 23.21 -6.26
N ASP A 306 16.73 22.88 -7.41
CA ASP A 306 17.17 23.43 -8.70
C ASP A 306 16.94 24.94 -8.78
N ASP A 307 15.78 25.42 -8.30
CA ASP A 307 15.49 26.84 -8.17
C ASP A 307 16.51 27.55 -7.26
N LEU A 308 16.87 26.94 -6.12
CA LEU A 308 17.91 27.46 -5.22
C LEU A 308 19.28 27.55 -5.90
N ARG A 309 19.68 26.54 -6.68
CA ARG A 309 20.96 26.53 -7.39
C ARG A 309 21.02 27.66 -8.42
N ASN A 310 19.98 27.81 -9.22
CA ASN A 310 19.88 28.91 -10.20
C ASN A 310 19.96 30.28 -9.50
N LEU A 311 19.30 30.41 -8.35
CA LEU A 311 19.35 31.62 -7.53
C LEU A 311 20.75 31.91 -6.97
N VAL A 312 21.48 30.90 -6.50
CA VAL A 312 22.86 31.07 -6.02
C VAL A 312 23.78 31.47 -7.16
N ASP A 313 23.64 30.85 -8.34
CA ASP A 313 24.37 31.23 -9.55
C ASP A 313 24.12 32.71 -9.93
N ASP A 314 22.86 33.14 -9.93
CA ASP A 314 22.49 34.54 -10.17
C ASP A 314 23.09 35.49 -9.12
N THR A 315 23.09 35.08 -7.83
CA THR A 315 23.71 35.86 -6.75
C THR A 315 25.22 35.96 -6.92
N ILE A 316 25.89 34.88 -7.35
CA ILE A 316 27.33 34.88 -7.66
C ILE A 316 27.63 35.87 -8.79
N GLU A 317 26.84 35.88 -9.87
CA GLU A 317 27.00 36.83 -10.97
C GLU A 317 26.79 38.28 -10.52
N ARG A 318 25.74 38.52 -9.71
CA ARG A 318 25.41 39.83 -9.15
C ARG A 318 26.55 40.39 -8.28
N LEU A 319 27.15 39.56 -7.42
CA LEU A 319 28.23 39.99 -6.52
C LEU A 319 29.55 40.20 -7.27
N LYS A 320 29.85 39.40 -8.29
CA LYS A 320 31.02 39.62 -9.18
C LYS A 320 30.95 40.93 -9.96
N GLY A 321 29.74 41.42 -10.25
CA GLY A 321 29.51 42.66 -10.99
C GLY A 321 29.59 43.95 -10.17
N LYS A 322 29.63 43.87 -8.83
CA LYS A 322 29.80 45.03 -7.95
C LYS A 322 31.30 45.31 -7.74
N PRO A 323 31.82 46.47 -8.20
CA PRO A 323 33.24 46.83 -8.08
C PRO A 323 33.67 47.22 -6.67
#